data_AF-A0A2I0WTH9-F1
#
_entry.id   AF-A0A2I0WTH9-F1
#
_cell.length_a   1.000
_cell.length_b   1.000
_cell.length_c   1.000
_cell.angle_alpha   90.00
_cell.angle_beta   90.00
_cell.angle_gamma   90.00
#
_symmetry.space_group_name_H-M   'P 1'
#
loop_
_entity.id
_entity.type
_entity.pdbx_description
1 polymer ?
#
loop_
_entity_poly.entity_id
_entity_poly.type
_entity_poly.pdbx_seq_one_letter_code
_entity_poly.pdbx_strand_id
1 'polypeptide(L)'
;MNTLKAIQYCFPLTKPTHTQPCKSNNRRRSNICFSNSDGSDSSTSIPDGDKRKQDLLAQIAMLQTQKVRLTNFLDERSSNLAQFAEDANAEFDAIGENALKELDDAGTRIMEKLESRLEAFEETAEMNRQEIESNEKILEEFQEQIVRDKNEGLFFKNLRENTPPKKAEAKEEAQKFRQLAKKTDRSRTRRNIYLALILLLILAVGNAVFASPEVEWRKVGALLLILFGLLAQFIYEQSMSGTTDETNKEK
;
A
#
# COMPACT_ATOMS: atom_id res chain seq x y z
N MET A 1 -9.17 26.63 -3.41
CA MET A 1 -10.35 25.75 -3.53
C MET A 1 -11.03 26.09 -4.84
N ASN A 2 -10.72 25.36 -5.91
CA ASN A 2 -11.29 25.62 -7.23
C ASN A 2 -12.15 24.41 -7.61
N THR A 3 -13.45 24.62 -7.63
CA THR A 3 -14.48 23.63 -7.95
C THR A 3 -14.52 23.40 -9.46
N LEU A 4 -14.07 22.25 -9.93
CA LEU A 4 -14.24 21.82 -11.32
C LEU A 4 -15.68 21.34 -11.54
N LYS A 5 -16.38 22.03 -12.44
CA LYS A 5 -17.76 21.73 -12.84
C LYS A 5 -17.72 20.58 -13.87
N ALA A 6 -18.25 19.42 -13.51
CA ALA A 6 -18.36 18.27 -14.41
C ALA A 6 -19.42 18.54 -15.48
N ILE A 7 -19.06 18.33 -16.76
CA ILE A 7 -19.99 18.31 -17.88
C ILE A 7 -20.37 16.85 -18.13
N GLN A 8 -21.60 16.51 -17.76
CA GLN A 8 -22.19 15.20 -17.96
C GLN A 8 -22.70 15.08 -19.40
N TYR A 9 -21.99 14.34 -20.25
CA TYR A 9 -22.52 13.87 -21.53
C TYR A 9 -23.14 12.49 -21.34
N CYS A 10 -24.47 12.43 -21.48
CA CYS A 10 -25.22 11.18 -21.51
C CYS A 10 -25.44 10.80 -22.98
N PHE A 11 -24.74 9.79 -23.47
CA PHE A 11 -25.03 9.19 -24.77
C PHE A 11 -26.02 8.04 -24.58
N PRO A 12 -27.14 7.98 -25.31
CA PRO A 12 -27.93 6.75 -25.35
C PRO A 12 -27.17 5.69 -26.16
N LEU A 13 -26.98 4.53 -25.52
CA LEU A 13 -26.45 3.32 -26.12
C LEU A 13 -27.47 2.75 -27.13
N THR A 14 -27.27 3.05 -28.41
CA THR A 14 -28.03 2.41 -29.50
C THR A 14 -27.29 1.17 -29.97
N LYS A 15 -27.90 0.00 -29.79
CA LYS A 15 -27.38 -1.31 -30.21
C LYS A 15 -27.12 -1.34 -31.74
N PRO A 16 -26.03 -1.95 -32.22
CA PRO A 16 -25.79 -2.06 -33.65
C PRO A 16 -26.71 -3.15 -34.23
N THR A 17 -27.60 -2.77 -35.15
CA THR A 17 -28.27 -3.73 -36.03
C THR A 17 -27.45 -3.85 -37.30
N HIS A 18 -26.97 -5.06 -37.53
CA HIS A 18 -26.31 -5.63 -38.70
C HIS A 18 -26.64 -4.90 -40.03
N THR A 19 -25.67 -4.19 -40.62
CA THR A 19 -25.75 -3.69 -41.99
C THR A 19 -24.88 -4.53 -42.92
N GLN A 20 -25.55 -5.13 -43.89
CA GLN A 20 -25.00 -5.98 -44.94
C GLN A 20 -24.19 -5.12 -45.94
N PRO A 21 -23.05 -5.59 -46.46
CA PRO A 21 -22.28 -4.83 -47.44
C PRO A 21 -22.90 -4.97 -48.84
N CYS A 22 -23.55 -3.93 -49.33
CA CYS A 22 -23.93 -3.84 -50.74
C CYS A 22 -22.69 -3.53 -51.60
N LYS A 23 -22.15 -4.55 -52.26
CA LYS A 23 -21.18 -4.40 -53.36
C LYS A 23 -21.88 -3.77 -54.57
N SER A 24 -21.60 -2.51 -54.85
CA SER A 24 -22.03 -1.81 -56.07
C SER A 24 -21.06 -2.08 -57.22
N ASN A 25 -21.41 -3.03 -58.10
CA ASN A 25 -20.76 -3.21 -59.40
C ASN A 25 -21.23 -2.11 -60.38
N ASN A 26 -20.46 -1.03 -60.52
CA ASN A 26 -20.67 -0.04 -61.58
C ASN A 26 -19.83 -0.39 -62.81
N ARG A 27 -20.39 -1.22 -63.70
CA ARG A 27 -19.89 -1.38 -65.07
C ARG A 27 -20.71 -0.47 -65.98
N ARG A 28 -20.21 0.73 -66.28
CA ARG A 28 -20.73 1.56 -67.38
C ARG A 28 -19.66 1.72 -68.44
N ARG A 29 -19.89 1.09 -69.59
CA ARG A 29 -19.18 1.33 -70.85
C ARG A 29 -19.61 2.71 -71.37
N SER A 30 -18.66 3.61 -71.66
CA SER A 30 -18.89 4.79 -72.48
C SER A 30 -18.40 4.49 -73.90
N ASN A 31 -19.31 4.52 -74.86
CA ASN A 31 -18.95 4.53 -76.27
C ASN A 31 -18.54 5.97 -76.62
N ILE A 32 -17.27 6.15 -76.99
CA ILE A 32 -16.75 7.40 -77.53
C ILE A 32 -17.21 7.47 -78.99
N CYS A 33 -18.05 8.46 -79.30
CA CYS A 33 -18.42 8.81 -80.67
C CYS A 33 -17.46 9.88 -81.18
N PHE A 34 -16.52 9.49 -82.04
CA PHE A 34 -15.77 10.42 -82.89
C PHE A 34 -16.52 10.57 -84.21
N SER A 35 -17.07 11.76 -84.46
CA SER A 35 -17.58 12.13 -85.78
C SER A 35 -16.47 12.83 -86.56
N ASN A 36 -15.97 12.17 -87.60
CA ASN A 36 -15.24 12.83 -88.68
C ASN A 36 -16.24 13.49 -89.61
N SER A 37 -15.99 14.73 -90.03
CA SER A 37 -16.70 15.37 -91.14
C SER A 37 -15.67 15.88 -92.14
N ASP A 38 -15.67 15.27 -93.31
CA ASP A 38 -14.95 15.75 -94.48
C ASP A 38 -15.59 17.03 -95.04
N GLY A 39 -14.73 17.97 -95.41
CA GLY A 39 -14.88 18.86 -96.57
C GLY A 39 -16.08 19.80 -96.60
N SER A 40 -15.92 21.01 -96.05
CA SER A 40 -16.44 22.23 -96.70
C SER A 40 -15.68 23.46 -96.21
N ASP A 41 -15.02 24.15 -97.14
CA ASP A 41 -14.33 25.42 -96.90
C ASP A 41 -15.32 26.49 -96.43
N SER A 42 -15.22 26.90 -95.17
CA SER A 42 -15.70 28.20 -94.72
C SER A 42 -14.90 28.64 -93.49
N SER A 43 -14.13 29.72 -93.67
CA SER A 43 -13.66 30.68 -92.67
C SER A 43 -13.39 30.15 -91.25
N THR A 44 -12.11 30.14 -90.89
CA THR A 44 -11.57 29.95 -89.53
C THR A 44 -12.15 30.99 -88.54
N SER A 45 -13.37 30.77 -88.06
CA SER A 45 -13.83 31.38 -86.82
C SER A 45 -13.45 30.45 -85.68
N ILE A 46 -12.47 30.86 -84.88
CA ILE A 46 -12.19 30.25 -83.57
C ILE A 46 -13.54 30.14 -82.85
N PRO A 47 -13.96 28.94 -82.39
CA PRO A 47 -15.27 28.80 -81.76
C PRO A 47 -15.25 29.60 -80.45
N ASP A 48 -15.91 30.77 -80.46
CA ASP A 48 -16.16 31.54 -79.25
C ASP A 48 -17.13 30.72 -78.40
N GLY A 49 -16.57 29.99 -77.43
CA GLY A 49 -17.34 29.12 -76.56
C GLY A 49 -18.29 29.94 -75.71
N ASP A 50 -19.55 29.51 -75.62
CA ASP A 50 -20.56 30.16 -74.79
C ASP A 50 -20.06 30.29 -73.34
N LYS A 51 -19.79 31.54 -72.92
CA LYS A 51 -19.21 31.88 -71.62
C LYS A 51 -20.01 31.29 -70.46
N ARG A 52 -21.33 31.13 -70.60
CA ARG A 52 -22.19 30.51 -69.58
C ARG A 52 -21.93 29.02 -69.42
N LYS A 53 -21.67 28.31 -70.52
CA LYS A 53 -21.35 26.88 -70.50
C LYS A 53 -19.96 26.63 -69.91
N GLN A 54 -19.01 27.51 -70.22
CA GLN A 54 -17.66 27.46 -69.65
C GLN A 54 -17.66 27.72 -68.14
N ASP A 55 -18.43 28.71 -67.66
CA ASP A 55 -18.57 28.99 -66.24
C ASP A 55 -19.26 27.83 -65.48
N LEU A 56 -20.32 27.25 -66.07
CA LEU A 56 -20.98 26.07 -65.49
C LEU A 56 -20.03 24.87 -65.41
N LEU A 57 -19.20 24.64 -66.44
CA LEU A 57 -18.20 23.58 -66.44
C LEU A 57 -17.14 23.81 -65.36
N ALA A 58 -16.68 25.06 -65.19
CA ALA A 58 -15.74 25.43 -64.14
C ALA A 58 -16.32 25.18 -62.74
N GLN A 59 -17.59 25.53 -62.52
CA GLN A 59 -18.28 25.25 -61.24
C GLN A 59 -18.41 23.74 -60.98
N ILE A 60 -18.74 22.94 -61.99
CA ILE A 60 -18.81 21.48 -61.86
C ILE A 60 -17.43 20.90 -61.52
N ALA A 61 -16.38 21.34 -62.21
CA ALA A 61 -15.02 20.89 -61.94
C ALA A 61 -14.56 21.27 -60.53
N MET A 62 -14.90 22.49 -60.07
CA MET A 62 -14.62 22.95 -58.71
C MET A 62 -15.34 22.08 -57.65
N LEU A 63 -16.64 21.80 -57.85
CA LEU A 63 -17.42 20.96 -56.94
C LEU A 63 -16.90 19.52 -56.91
N GLN A 64 -16.52 18.97 -58.06
CA GLN A 64 -15.90 17.64 -58.13
C GLN A 64 -14.57 17.60 -57.37
N THR A 65 -13.75 18.65 -57.51
CA THR A 65 -12.47 18.77 -56.80
C THR A 65 -12.69 18.85 -55.29
N GLN A 66 -13.64 19.67 -54.83
CA GLN A 66 -13.98 19.79 -53.40
C GLN A 66 -14.52 18.48 -52.84
N LYS A 67 -15.35 17.75 -53.60
CA LYS A 67 -15.85 16.43 -53.21
C LYS A 67 -14.71 15.43 -53.01
N VAL A 68 -13.76 15.36 -53.94
CA VAL A 68 -12.60 14.46 -53.82
C VAL A 68 -11.78 14.82 -52.59
N ARG A 69 -11.51 16.12 -52.36
CA ARG A 69 -10.76 16.58 -51.19
C ARG A 69 -11.43 16.22 -49.87
N LEU A 70 -12.76 16.44 -49.76
CA LEU A 70 -13.50 16.12 -48.55
C LEU A 70 -13.57 14.62 -48.31
N THR A 71 -13.75 13.83 -49.37
CA THR A 71 -13.76 12.36 -49.28
C THR A 71 -12.42 11.84 -48.80
N ASN A 72 -11.31 12.35 -49.36
CA ASN A 72 -9.96 11.96 -48.93
C ASN A 72 -9.69 12.33 -47.46
N PHE A 73 -10.08 13.54 -47.04
CA PHE A 73 -9.95 13.94 -45.65
C PHE A 73 -10.77 13.06 -44.69
N LEU A 74 -11.99 12.70 -45.09
CA LEU A 74 -12.85 11.81 -44.29
C LEU A 74 -12.23 10.41 -44.20
N ASP A 75 -11.70 9.89 -45.30
CA ASP A 75 -11.05 8.58 -45.36
C ASP A 75 -9.81 8.54 -44.45
N GLU A 76 -8.91 9.54 -44.56
CA GLU A 76 -7.74 9.70 -43.70
C GLU A 76 -8.11 9.77 -42.21
N ARG A 77 -9.12 10.57 -41.85
CA ARG A 77 -9.58 10.69 -40.46
C ARG A 77 -10.22 9.40 -39.95
N SER A 78 -10.95 8.69 -40.80
CA SER A 78 -11.55 7.41 -40.44
C SER A 78 -10.49 6.32 -40.23
N SER A 79 -9.46 6.29 -41.08
CA SER A 79 -8.30 5.40 -40.92
C SER A 79 -7.53 5.69 -39.64
N ASN A 80 -7.25 6.95 -39.35
CA ASN A 80 -6.58 7.34 -38.11
C ASN A 80 -7.41 6.93 -36.88
N LEU A 81 -8.73 7.16 -36.90
CA LEU A 81 -9.59 6.77 -35.78
C LEU A 81 -9.63 5.25 -35.59
N ALA A 82 -9.62 4.47 -36.67
CA ALA A 82 -9.52 3.02 -36.62
C ALA A 82 -8.18 2.57 -36.01
N GLN A 83 -7.08 3.20 -36.41
CA GLN A 83 -5.76 2.93 -35.83
C GLN A 83 -5.72 3.25 -34.34
N PHE A 84 -6.26 4.40 -33.91
CA PHE A 84 -6.34 4.73 -32.48
C PHE A 84 -7.14 3.70 -31.68
N ALA A 85 -8.22 3.16 -32.24
CA ALA A 85 -9.01 2.12 -31.58
C ALA A 85 -8.25 0.80 -31.48
N GLU A 86 -7.49 0.42 -32.53
CA GLU A 86 -6.64 -0.77 -32.52
C GLU A 86 -5.48 -0.65 -31.54
N ASP A 87 -4.76 0.48 -31.58
CA ASP A 87 -3.66 0.78 -30.66
C ASP A 87 -4.14 0.80 -29.19
N ALA A 88 -5.28 1.44 -28.91
CA ALA A 88 -5.85 1.45 -27.57
C ALA A 88 -6.21 0.04 -27.07
N ASN A 89 -6.82 -0.79 -27.92
CA ASN A 89 -7.12 -2.18 -27.56
C ASN A 89 -5.84 -2.97 -27.27
N ALA A 90 -4.82 -2.84 -28.12
CA ALA A 90 -3.53 -3.50 -27.92
C ALA A 90 -2.85 -3.06 -26.62
N GLU A 91 -2.89 -1.76 -26.29
CA GLU A 91 -2.37 -1.25 -25.02
C GLU A 91 -3.17 -1.76 -23.82
N PHE A 92 -4.50 -1.82 -23.90
CA PHE A 92 -5.34 -2.37 -22.83
C PHE A 92 -5.06 -3.85 -22.59
N ASP A 93 -4.92 -4.64 -23.66
CA ASP A 93 -4.58 -6.06 -23.57
C ASP A 93 -3.19 -6.23 -22.95
N ALA A 94 -2.20 -5.45 -23.39
CA ALA A 94 -0.84 -5.50 -22.84
C ALA A 94 -0.79 -5.12 -21.35
N ILE A 95 -1.54 -4.08 -20.93
CA ILE A 95 -1.65 -3.69 -19.52
C ILE A 95 -2.34 -4.80 -18.71
N GLY A 96 -3.41 -5.39 -19.25
CA GLY A 96 -4.14 -6.49 -18.61
C GLY A 96 -3.26 -7.71 -18.39
N GLU A 97 -2.54 -8.13 -19.43
CA GLU A 97 -1.61 -9.26 -19.35
C GLU A 97 -0.46 -8.99 -18.37
N ASN A 98 0.15 -7.80 -18.41
CA ASN A 98 1.24 -7.45 -17.50
C ASN A 98 0.77 -7.41 -16.04
N ALA A 99 -0.42 -6.85 -15.77
CA ALA A 99 -0.99 -6.80 -14.43
C ALA A 99 -1.30 -8.21 -13.88
N LEU A 100 -1.83 -9.10 -14.73
CA LEU A 100 -2.07 -10.50 -14.34
C LEU A 100 -0.76 -11.24 -14.05
N LYS A 101 0.27 -11.00 -14.85
CA LYS A 101 1.60 -11.58 -14.63
C LYS A 101 2.23 -11.10 -13.32
N GLU A 102 2.22 -9.79 -13.06
CA GLU A 102 2.73 -9.23 -11.81
C GLU A 102 1.97 -9.76 -10.58
N LEU A 103 0.66 -9.97 -10.70
CA LEU A 103 -0.15 -10.56 -9.65
C LEU A 103 0.24 -12.02 -9.38
N ASP A 104 0.44 -12.82 -10.43
CA ASP A 104 0.84 -14.22 -10.29
C ASP A 104 2.25 -14.37 -9.68
N ASP A 105 3.20 -13.53 -10.13
CA ASP A 105 4.55 -13.46 -9.57
C ASP A 105 4.52 -13.05 -8.08
N ALA A 106 3.69 -12.06 -7.73
CA ALA A 106 3.50 -11.64 -6.34
C ALA A 106 2.86 -12.75 -5.50
N GLY A 107 1.87 -13.46 -6.05
CA GLY A 107 1.22 -14.61 -5.42
C GLY A 107 2.21 -15.72 -5.11
N THR A 108 3.03 -16.09 -6.09
CA THR A 108 4.10 -17.10 -5.94
C THR A 108 5.08 -16.71 -4.84
N ARG A 109 5.53 -15.46 -4.81
CA ARG A 109 6.44 -14.94 -3.78
C ARG A 109 5.82 -14.96 -2.37
N ILE A 110 4.53 -14.69 -2.24
CA ILE A 110 3.83 -14.74 -0.96
C ILE A 110 3.71 -16.19 -0.49
N MET A 111 3.36 -17.10 -1.39
CA MET A 111 3.24 -18.52 -1.10
C MET A 111 4.58 -19.11 -0.62
N GLU A 112 5.67 -18.81 -1.33
CA GLU A 112 7.03 -19.23 -0.95
C GLU A 112 7.42 -18.71 0.46
N LYS A 113 7.12 -17.44 0.76
CA LYS A 113 7.36 -16.88 2.10
C LYS A 113 6.51 -17.52 3.19
N LEU A 114 5.26 -17.89 2.86
CA LEU A 114 4.37 -18.57 3.79
C LEU A 114 4.88 -19.98 4.08
N GLU A 115 5.29 -20.72 3.05
CA GLU A 115 5.83 -22.06 3.15
C GLU A 115 7.13 -22.07 3.96
N SER A 116 8.07 -21.17 3.67
CA SER A 116 9.30 -21.02 4.47
C SER A 116 9.02 -20.68 5.94
N ARG A 117 8.00 -19.86 6.23
CA ARG A 117 7.59 -19.55 7.61
C ARG A 117 6.90 -20.73 8.30
N LEU A 118 6.12 -21.50 7.55
CA LEU A 118 5.44 -22.68 8.05
C LEU A 118 6.45 -23.77 8.40
N GLU A 119 7.44 -23.99 7.54
CA GLU A 119 8.54 -24.93 7.79
C GLU A 119 9.34 -24.55 9.04
N ALA A 120 9.75 -23.27 9.16
CA ALA A 120 10.43 -22.79 10.36
C ALA A 120 9.56 -22.91 11.63
N PHE A 121 8.24 -22.75 11.50
CA PHE A 121 7.30 -22.94 12.60
C PHE A 121 7.19 -24.41 13.00
N GLU A 122 7.14 -25.32 12.03
CA GLU A 122 7.12 -26.76 12.25
C GLU A 122 8.40 -27.23 12.94
N GLU A 123 9.57 -26.82 12.44
CA GLU A 123 10.87 -27.11 13.09
C GLU A 123 10.92 -26.58 14.53
N THR A 124 10.43 -25.35 14.76
CA THR A 124 10.37 -24.77 16.11
C THR A 124 9.40 -25.52 17.02
N ALA A 125 8.26 -25.97 16.50
CA ALA A 125 7.28 -26.73 17.27
C ALA A 125 7.81 -28.12 17.66
N GLU A 126 8.52 -28.78 16.75
CA GLU A 126 9.20 -30.05 17.02
C GLU A 126 10.31 -29.90 18.06
N MET A 127 11.15 -28.86 17.94
CA MET A 127 12.20 -28.55 18.91
C MET A 127 11.62 -28.30 20.30
N ASN A 128 10.58 -27.47 20.41
CA ASN A 128 9.91 -27.20 21.68
C ASN A 128 9.32 -28.47 22.30
N ARG A 129 8.78 -29.37 21.48
CA ARG A 129 8.24 -30.66 21.96
C ARG A 129 9.34 -31.53 22.54
N GLN A 130 10.49 -31.63 21.88
CA GLN A 130 11.65 -32.37 22.39
C GLN A 130 12.20 -31.73 23.67
N GLU A 131 12.26 -30.40 23.74
CA GLU A 131 12.68 -29.68 24.94
C GLU A 131 11.76 -29.98 26.13
N ILE A 132 10.44 -29.95 25.93
CA ILE A 132 9.48 -30.31 26.99
C ILE A 132 9.67 -31.77 27.45
N GLU A 133 9.87 -32.72 26.53
CA GLU A 133 10.07 -34.13 26.87
C GLU A 133 11.35 -34.35 27.70
N SER A 134 12.45 -33.69 27.33
CA SER A 134 13.70 -33.74 28.10
C SER A 134 13.59 -33.05 29.45
N ASN A 135 12.90 -31.91 29.52
CA ASN A 135 12.63 -31.20 30.78
C ASN A 135 11.76 -32.04 31.73
N GLU A 136 10.77 -32.76 31.21
CA GLU A 136 9.93 -33.67 32.00
C GLU A 136 10.77 -34.79 32.62
N LYS A 137 11.70 -35.38 31.85
CA LYS A 137 12.61 -36.41 32.36
C LYS A 137 13.52 -35.86 33.47
N ILE A 138 14.09 -34.67 33.29
CA ILE A 138 14.90 -34.01 34.32
C ILE A 138 14.07 -33.76 35.58
N LEU A 139 12.81 -33.35 35.42
CA LEU A 139 11.89 -33.13 36.54
C LEU A 139 11.60 -34.42 37.31
N GLU A 140 11.40 -35.53 36.59
CA GLU A 140 11.18 -36.85 37.18
C GLU A 140 12.41 -37.31 37.99
N GLU A 141 13.62 -37.15 37.44
CA GLU A 141 14.87 -37.45 38.14
C GLU A 141 15.06 -36.58 39.40
N PHE A 142 14.75 -35.29 39.32
CA PHE A 142 14.78 -34.37 40.46
C PHE A 142 13.77 -34.77 41.54
N GLN A 143 12.54 -35.14 41.15
CA GLN A 143 11.51 -35.56 42.08
C GLN A 143 11.91 -36.85 42.80
N GLU A 144 12.48 -37.82 42.07
CA GLU A 144 13.00 -39.04 42.65
C GLU A 144 14.16 -38.77 43.63
N GLN A 145 15.07 -37.85 43.27
CA GLN A 145 16.15 -37.41 44.15
C GLN A 145 15.63 -36.76 45.43
N ILE A 146 14.65 -35.85 45.35
CA ILE A 146 14.04 -35.23 46.53
C ILE A 146 13.39 -36.26 47.45
N VAL A 147 12.69 -37.25 46.88
CA VAL A 147 12.08 -38.33 47.66
C VAL A 147 13.15 -39.16 48.37
N ARG A 148 14.24 -39.52 47.68
CA ARG A 148 15.40 -40.20 48.28
C ARG A 148 16.04 -39.37 49.39
N ASP A 149 16.37 -38.11 49.13
CA ASP A 149 17.01 -37.20 50.10
C ASP A 149 16.15 -36.98 51.36
N LYS A 150 14.81 -36.95 51.19
CA LYS A 150 13.87 -36.86 52.32
C LYS A 150 13.84 -38.14 53.14
N ASN A 151 13.85 -39.31 52.49
CA ASN A 151 13.90 -40.60 53.16
C ASN A 151 15.24 -40.84 53.87
N GLU A 152 16.34 -40.30 53.34
CA GLU A 152 17.68 -40.39 53.93
C GLU A 152 17.97 -39.30 54.99
N GLY A 153 17.03 -38.38 55.23
CA GLY A 153 17.18 -37.30 56.20
C GLY A 153 18.28 -36.28 55.85
N LEU A 154 18.75 -36.28 54.60
CA LEU A 154 19.81 -35.39 54.09
C LEU A 154 19.39 -33.91 54.09
N PHE A 155 18.09 -33.64 53.92
CA PHE A 155 17.52 -32.29 53.96
C PHE A 155 17.83 -31.54 55.27
N PHE A 156 17.92 -32.27 56.38
CA PHE A 156 18.20 -31.70 57.71
C PHE A 156 19.70 -31.68 58.05
N LYS A 157 20.53 -32.50 57.40
CA LYS A 157 21.99 -32.47 57.59
C LYS A 157 22.59 -31.18 57.05
N ASN A 158 22.20 -30.75 55.84
CA ASN A 158 22.63 -29.46 55.26
C ASN A 158 22.17 -28.24 56.08
N LEU A 159 21.04 -28.33 56.80
CA LEU A 159 20.58 -27.27 57.71
C LEU A 159 21.36 -27.22 59.04
N ARG A 160 21.97 -28.34 59.46
CA ARG A 160 22.72 -28.44 60.71
C ARG A 160 24.20 -28.04 60.55
N GLU A 161 24.73 -28.09 59.33
CA GLU A 161 26.15 -27.83 59.01
C GLU A 161 26.47 -26.34 58.82
N ASN A 162 25.46 -25.48 58.66
CA ASN A 162 25.67 -24.04 58.63
C ASN A 162 25.86 -23.49 60.05
N THR A 163 27.12 -23.33 60.44
CA THR A 163 27.52 -22.55 61.62
C THR A 163 26.92 -21.14 61.48
N PRO A 164 26.20 -20.60 62.48
CA PRO A 164 25.54 -19.30 62.33
C PRO A 164 26.60 -18.21 62.09
N PRO A 165 26.57 -17.50 60.95
CA PRO A 165 27.47 -16.38 60.73
C PRO A 165 27.25 -15.35 61.84
N LYS A 166 28.36 -14.81 62.34
CA LYS A 166 28.41 -13.94 63.52
C LYS A 166 27.35 -12.84 63.37
N LYS A 167 26.46 -12.72 64.37
CA LYS A 167 25.34 -11.75 64.42
C LYS A 167 25.73 -10.29 64.14
N ALA A 168 27.02 -9.95 64.14
CA ALA A 168 27.53 -8.63 63.79
C ALA A 168 27.50 -8.37 62.27
N GLU A 169 27.94 -9.32 61.44
CA GLU A 169 27.97 -9.19 59.97
C GLU A 169 26.55 -9.20 59.39
N ALA A 170 25.68 -10.09 59.89
CA ALA A 170 24.27 -10.15 59.48
C ALA A 170 23.47 -8.89 59.88
N LYS A 171 23.83 -8.21 60.97
CA LYS A 171 23.21 -6.93 61.36
C LYS A 171 23.71 -5.78 60.50
N GLU A 172 24.96 -5.82 60.07
CA GLU A 172 25.54 -4.81 59.18
C GLU A 172 24.97 -4.95 57.76
N GLU A 173 24.82 -6.17 57.26
CA GLU A 173 24.11 -6.45 56.00
C GLU A 173 22.64 -6.10 56.10
N ALA A 174 21.95 -6.47 57.19
CA ALA A 174 20.56 -6.05 57.41
C ALA A 174 20.41 -4.53 57.51
N GLN A 175 21.42 -3.79 58.01
CA GLN A 175 21.43 -2.33 57.97
C GLN A 175 21.68 -1.78 56.56
N LYS A 176 22.54 -2.40 55.75
CA LYS A 176 22.71 -2.08 54.32
C LYS A 176 21.41 -2.34 53.55
N PHE A 177 20.73 -3.46 53.81
CA PHE A 177 19.39 -3.75 53.28
C PHE A 177 18.32 -2.81 53.82
N ARG A 178 18.40 -2.35 55.08
CA ARG A 178 17.47 -1.35 55.66
C ARG A 178 17.70 0.04 55.07
N GLN A 179 18.94 0.41 54.73
CA GLN A 179 19.26 1.65 54.01
C GLN A 179 18.87 1.57 52.52
N LEU A 180 19.05 0.41 51.90
CA LEU A 180 18.55 0.12 50.54
C LEU A 180 17.01 0.09 50.51
N ALA A 181 16.36 -0.47 51.53
CA ALA A 181 14.90 -0.47 51.70
C ALA A 181 14.35 0.92 52.02
N LYS A 182 15.08 1.76 52.78
CA LYS A 182 14.76 3.19 52.96
C LYS A 182 14.84 3.97 51.63
N LYS A 183 15.68 3.53 50.68
CA LYS A 183 15.70 4.03 49.28
C LYS A 183 14.68 3.34 48.38
N THR A 184 14.11 2.22 48.83
CA THR A 184 13.05 1.47 48.15
C THR A 184 11.74 1.75 48.87
N ASP A 185 11.46 3.03 49.05
CA ASP A 185 10.18 3.48 49.57
C ASP A 185 9.08 3.09 48.58
N ARG A 186 8.01 2.50 49.11
CA ARG A 186 6.97 1.75 48.38
C ARG A 186 6.12 2.63 47.45
N SER A 187 6.39 3.94 47.42
CA SER A 187 5.82 4.94 46.52
C SER A 187 6.51 5.02 45.14
N ARG A 188 7.69 4.40 44.97
CA ARG A 188 8.49 4.50 43.72
C ARG A 188 8.02 3.64 42.55
N THR A 189 7.26 2.56 42.78
CA THR A 189 6.85 1.67 41.68
C THR A 189 5.92 2.39 40.70
N ARG A 190 4.94 3.16 41.20
CA ARG A 190 4.01 3.94 40.34
C ARG A 190 4.74 5.00 39.54
N ARG A 191 5.61 5.78 40.21
CA ARG A 191 6.44 6.81 39.57
C ARG A 191 7.39 6.26 38.51
N ASN A 192 8.03 5.11 38.77
CA ASN A 192 8.91 4.47 37.79
C ASN A 192 8.12 3.94 36.58
N ILE A 193 6.89 3.48 36.77
CA ILE A 193 6.01 3.08 35.67
C ILE A 193 5.68 4.28 34.78
N TYR A 194 5.32 5.44 35.34
CA TYR A 194 5.07 6.64 34.52
C TYR A 194 6.33 7.11 33.78
N LEU A 195 7.51 7.08 34.42
CA LEU A 195 8.77 7.42 33.77
C LEU A 195 9.12 6.47 32.62
N ALA A 196 8.90 5.16 32.81
CA ALA A 196 9.10 4.17 31.76
C ALA A 196 8.12 4.37 30.59
N LEU A 197 6.85 4.66 30.87
CA LEU A 197 5.84 4.97 29.85
C LEU A 197 6.16 6.26 29.09
N ILE A 198 6.61 7.31 29.77
CA ILE A 198 7.04 8.56 29.14
C ILE A 198 8.24 8.32 28.21
N LEU A 199 9.24 7.56 28.66
CA LEU A 199 10.41 7.22 27.83
C LEU A 199 10.01 6.41 26.59
N LEU A 200 9.13 5.41 26.76
CA LEU A 200 8.61 4.60 25.67
C LEU A 200 7.82 5.44 24.65
N LEU A 201 7.01 6.40 25.14
CA LEU A 201 6.19 7.26 24.30
C LEU A 201 7.04 8.29 23.53
N ILE A 202 8.09 8.84 24.14
CA ILE A 202 9.06 9.71 23.45
C ILE A 202 9.77 8.93 22.34
N LEU A 203 10.16 7.68 22.60
CA LEU A 203 10.78 6.82 21.59
C LEU A 203 9.81 6.50 20.44
N ALA A 204 8.54 6.25 20.76
CA ALA A 204 7.48 6.00 19.79
C ALA A 204 7.18 7.24 18.91
N VAL A 205 7.15 8.43 19.51
CA VAL A 205 7.02 9.70 18.77
C VAL A 205 8.23 9.94 17.87
N GLY A 206 9.45 9.70 18.37
CA GLY A 206 10.68 9.78 17.59
C GLY A 206 10.64 8.85 16.37
N ASN A 207 10.30 7.58 16.56
CA ASN A 207 10.16 6.63 15.45
C ASN A 207 9.05 7.02 14.47
N ALA A 208 7.90 7.50 14.94
CA ALA A 208 6.80 7.93 14.07
C ALA A 208 7.16 9.17 13.23
N VAL A 209 8.01 10.06 13.74
CA VAL A 209 8.44 11.29 13.05
C VAL A 209 9.64 11.06 12.14
N PHE A 210 10.60 10.21 12.53
CA PHE A 210 11.85 10.02 11.80
C PHE A 210 11.88 8.79 10.89
N ALA A 211 11.11 7.74 11.17
CA ALA A 211 11.20 6.46 10.43
C ALA A 211 10.12 6.29 9.34
N SER A 212 9.12 7.17 9.26
CA SER A 212 8.02 7.07 8.28
C SER A 212 8.02 8.27 7.31
N PRO A 213 8.09 8.06 5.98
CA PRO A 213 8.08 9.14 4.99
C PRO A 213 6.71 9.81 4.79
N GLU A 214 5.62 9.17 5.25
CA GLU A 214 4.27 9.74 5.28
C GLU A 214 3.85 10.00 6.73
N VAL A 215 4.20 11.18 7.23
CA VAL A 215 3.91 11.56 8.62
C VAL A 215 2.41 11.86 8.76
N GLU A 216 1.67 10.91 9.33
CA GLU A 216 0.29 11.14 9.76
C GLU A 216 0.27 12.08 10.99
N TRP A 217 0.24 13.38 10.75
CA TRP A 217 0.17 14.43 11.78
C TRP A 217 -0.97 14.23 12.79
N ARG A 218 -2.04 13.53 12.39
CA ARG A 218 -3.12 13.12 13.29
C ARG A 218 -2.67 12.13 14.36
N LYS A 219 -1.85 11.13 14.00
CA LYS A 219 -1.30 10.14 14.95
C LYS A 219 -0.25 10.77 15.85
N VAL A 220 0.61 11.63 15.30
CA VAL A 220 1.61 12.38 16.09
C VAL A 220 0.93 13.33 17.09
N GLY A 221 -0.11 14.04 16.65
CA GLY A 221 -0.91 14.91 17.53
C GLY A 221 -1.60 14.14 18.66
N ALA A 222 -2.17 12.97 18.37
CA ALA A 222 -2.76 12.10 19.39
C ALA A 222 -1.71 11.63 20.41
N LEU A 223 -0.52 11.22 19.95
CA LEU A 223 0.58 10.79 20.83
C LEU A 223 1.11 11.95 21.69
N LEU A 224 1.20 13.16 21.15
CA LEU A 224 1.59 14.36 21.92
C LEU A 224 0.56 14.75 22.99
N LEU A 225 -0.74 14.63 22.68
CA LEU A 225 -1.81 14.84 23.66
C LEU A 225 -1.72 13.84 24.82
N ILE A 226 -1.49 12.55 24.50
CA ILE A 226 -1.32 11.49 25.50
C ILE A 226 -0.06 11.73 26.35
N LEU A 227 1.04 12.17 25.73
CA LEU A 227 2.28 12.55 26.44
C LEU A 227 2.04 13.69 27.43
N PHE A 228 1.32 14.73 27.01
CA PHE A 228 0.99 15.86 27.87
C PHE A 228 0.11 15.45 29.07
N GLY A 229 -0.85 14.55 28.85
CA GLY A 229 -1.67 13.97 29.92
C GLY A 229 -0.84 13.18 30.95
N LEU A 230 0.11 12.36 30.48
CA LEU A 230 1.04 11.61 31.34
C LEU A 230 1.98 12.51 32.14
N LEU A 231 2.49 13.59 31.55
CA LEU A 231 3.31 14.57 32.28
C LEU A 231 2.49 15.28 33.37
N ALA A 232 1.24 15.65 33.09
CA ALA A 232 0.37 16.27 34.08
C ALA A 232 0.10 15.31 35.26
N GLN A 233 -0.16 14.03 34.98
CA GLN A 233 -0.36 12.99 35.99
C GLN A 233 0.92 12.77 36.83
N PHE A 234 2.09 12.80 36.19
CA PHE A 234 3.38 12.71 36.87
C PHE A 234 3.65 13.92 37.80
N ILE A 235 3.38 15.14 37.33
CA ILE A 235 3.55 16.37 38.12
C ILE A 235 2.57 16.41 39.30
N TYR A 236 1.32 16.01 39.08
CA TYR A 236 0.31 15.92 40.13
C TYR A 236 0.75 14.94 41.23
N GLU A 237 1.22 13.76 40.86
CA GLU A 237 1.70 12.76 41.83
C GLU A 237 2.98 13.20 42.55
N GLN A 238 3.85 13.96 41.88
CA GLN A 238 5.02 14.60 42.50
C GLN A 238 4.61 15.66 43.53
N SER A 239 3.60 16.49 43.23
CA SER A 239 3.10 17.53 44.13
C SER A 239 2.40 16.95 45.38
N MET A 240 1.75 15.80 45.23
CA MET A 240 1.07 15.12 46.34
C MET A 240 2.03 14.35 47.24
N SER A 241 3.12 13.81 46.68
CA SER A 241 4.16 13.14 47.47
C SER A 241 4.95 14.14 48.33
N GLY A 242 5.20 15.36 47.83
CA GLY A 242 5.93 16.40 48.57
C GLY A 242 5.18 16.98 49.78
N THR A 243 3.84 16.99 49.73
CA THR A 243 2.99 17.50 50.83
C THR A 243 2.82 16.51 51.98
N THR A 244 3.18 15.23 51.78
CA THR A 244 3.14 14.19 52.83
C THR A 244 4.35 14.26 53.77
N ASP A 245 5.42 14.94 53.36
CA ASP A 245 6.63 15.15 54.18
C ASP A 245 6.51 16.35 55.13
N GLU A 246 5.59 17.30 54.89
CA GLU A 246 5.40 18.47 55.77
C GLU A 246 4.45 18.19 56.94
N THR A 247 3.50 17.26 56.80
CA THR A 247 2.53 16.93 57.86
C THR A 247 3.06 16.00 58.95
N ASN A 248 4.27 15.44 58.80
CA ASN A 248 4.93 14.61 59.82
C ASN A 248 6.01 15.36 60.64
N LYS A 249 6.11 16.70 60.50
CA LYS A 249 6.98 17.54 61.35
C LYS A 249 6.24 18.35 62.41
N GLU A 250 4.92 18.26 62.45
CA GLU A 250 4.09 18.96 63.45
C GLU A 250 3.19 17.96 64.18
N LYS A 251 3.81 17.09 64.97
CA LYS A 251 3.19 16.37 66.10
C LYS A 251 4.27 15.81 67.03
#